data_AF-A0A3B0S6C8-F1
#
_entry.id   AF-A0A3B0S6C8-F1
#
_cell.length_a   1.000
_cell.length_b   1.000
_cell.length_c   1.000
_cell.angle_alpha   90.00
_cell.angle_beta   90.00
_cell.angle_gamma   90.00
#
_symmetry.space_group_name_H-M   'P 1'
#
loop_
_entity.id
_entity.type
_entity.pdbx_description
1 polymer ?
#
loop_
_entity_poly.entity_id
_entity_poly.type
_entity_poly.pdbx_seq_one_letter_code
_entity_poly.pdbx_strand_id
1 'polypeptide(L)'
;MKFRNPSTKTLITCWLALMLLTIGTMITGRVTSEVALSNILIISLGFITWFKSMLILRYYLNLASASRGWNKAFNSYLFVVLGIIMVIFLLT
;
A
#
# COMPACT_ATOMS: atom_id res chain seq x y z
N MET A 1 1.25 27.24 -3.82
CA MET A 1 1.30 26.04 -2.95
C MET A 1 2.58 26.08 -2.14
N LYS A 2 2.52 26.03 -0.81
CA LYS A 2 3.71 25.96 0.04
C LYS A 2 4.04 24.48 0.25
N PHE A 3 5.00 23.95 -0.51
CA PHE A 3 5.45 22.57 -0.37
C PHE A 3 6.12 22.40 0.98
N ARG A 4 5.46 21.70 1.90
CA ARG A 4 6.04 21.34 3.19
C ARG A 4 6.55 19.92 3.07
N ASN A 5 7.87 19.75 3.13
CA ASN A 5 8.46 18.42 3.12
C ASN A 5 8.20 17.72 4.46
N PRO A 6 7.93 16.40 4.45
CA PRO A 6 7.83 15.62 5.66
C PRO A 6 9.14 15.68 6.45
N SER A 7 9.03 15.66 7.79
CA SER A 7 10.22 15.65 8.64
C SER A 7 10.95 14.31 8.55
N THR A 8 12.26 14.31 8.80
CA THR A 8 13.06 13.08 8.86
C THR A 8 12.48 12.06 9.84
N LYS A 9 11.94 12.52 10.98
CA LYS A 9 11.28 11.63 11.95
C LYS A 9 10.06 10.93 11.33
N THR A 10 9.25 11.65 10.56
CA THR A 10 8.09 11.10 9.85
C THR A 10 8.51 10.08 8.78
N LEU A 11 9.60 10.33 8.07
CA LEU A 11 10.12 9.39 7.08
C LEU A 11 10.64 8.12 7.75
N ILE A 12 11.35 8.22 8.87
CA ILE A 12 11.85 7.07 9.63
C ILE A 12 10.69 6.23 10.19
N THR A 13 9.65 6.85 10.76
CA THR A 13 8.50 6.10 11.25
C THR A 13 7.73 5.43 10.11
N CYS A 14 7.58 6.11 8.98
CA CYS A 14 6.99 5.52 7.78
C CYS A 14 7.82 4.35 7.25
N TRP A 15 9.15 4.49 7.25
CA TRP A 15 10.06 3.42 6.87
C TRP A 15 9.89 2.18 7.75
N LEU A 16 9.87 2.34 9.08
CA LEU A 16 9.64 1.24 10.01
C LEU A 16 8.29 0.55 9.76
N ALA A 17 7.22 1.32 9.55
CA ALA A 17 5.93 0.78 9.19
C ALA A 17 5.97 -0.02 7.87
N LEU A 18 6.67 0.47 6.86
CA LEU A 18 6.85 -0.23 5.58
C LEU A 18 7.65 -1.54 5.74
N MET A 19 8.66 -1.56 6.61
CA MET A 19 9.41 -2.78 6.94
C MET A 19 8.51 -3.82 7.59
N LEU A 20 7.70 -3.43 8.59
CA LEU A 20 6.74 -4.32 9.24
C LEU A 20 5.70 -4.86 8.25
N LEU A 21 5.14 -4.01 7.39
CA LEU A 21 4.20 -4.43 6.35
C LEU A 21 4.86 -5.37 5.34
N THR A 22 6.15 -5.21 5.06
CA THR A 22 6.89 -6.10 4.16
C THR A 22 7.08 -7.49 4.77
N ILE A 23 7.41 -7.57 6.04
CA ILE A 23 7.42 -8.84 6.78
C ILE A 23 6.02 -9.47 6.76
N GLY A 24 4.98 -8.68 7.02
CA GLY A 24 3.59 -9.14 6.92
C GLY A 24 3.23 -9.67 5.53
N THR A 25 3.75 -9.04 4.46
CA THR A 25 3.57 -9.51 3.07
C THR A 25 4.22 -10.88 2.87
N MET A 26 5.44 -11.08 3.37
CA MET A 26 6.15 -12.36 3.23
C MET A 26 5.43 -13.50 3.96
N ILE A 27 4.91 -13.22 5.16
CA ILE A 27 4.14 -14.18 5.97
C ILE A 27 2.81 -14.50 5.28
N THR A 28 2.04 -13.48 4.92
CA THR A 28 0.70 -13.64 4.32
C THR A 28 0.78 -14.28 2.94
N GLY A 29 1.80 -13.93 2.15
CA GLY A 29 2.09 -14.50 0.85
C GLY A 29 2.71 -15.89 0.90
N ARG A 30 2.97 -16.43 2.10
CA ARG A 30 3.56 -17.75 2.32
C ARG A 30 4.76 -18.02 1.41
N VAL A 31 5.70 -17.07 1.33
CA VAL A 31 6.79 -17.08 0.32
C VAL A 31 7.67 -18.34 0.33
N THR A 32 7.62 -19.13 1.41
CA THR A 32 8.37 -20.38 1.59
C THR A 32 7.54 -21.64 1.37
N SER A 33 6.27 -21.53 0.97
CA SER A 33 5.34 -22.65 0.87
C SER A 33 4.71 -22.71 -0.52
N GLU A 34 4.63 -23.91 -1.10
CA GLU A 34 3.98 -24.14 -2.40
C GLU A 34 2.46 -24.29 -2.31
N VAL A 35 1.87 -24.09 -1.13
CA VAL A 35 0.43 -24.21 -0.92
C VAL A 35 -0.29 -23.00 -1.51
N ALA A 36 -1.35 -23.26 -2.28
CA ALA A 36 -2.22 -22.23 -2.82
C ALA A 36 -2.71 -21.26 -1.73
N LEU A 37 -2.72 -19.96 -2.05
CA LEU A 37 -3.20 -18.93 -1.15
C LEU A 37 -4.73 -19.02 -1.03
N SER A 38 -5.23 -19.02 0.20
CA SER A 38 -6.67 -18.91 0.43
C SER A 38 -7.15 -17.49 0.11
N ASN A 39 -8.43 -17.34 -0.22
CA ASN A 39 -9.05 -16.03 -0.51
C ASN A 39 -8.81 -15.02 0.62
N ILE A 40 -8.79 -15.46 1.88
CA ILE A 40 -8.52 -14.61 3.05
C ILE A 40 -7.09 -14.03 2.98
N LEU A 41 -6.10 -14.84 2.60
CA LEU A 41 -4.71 -14.39 2.47
C LEU A 41 -4.56 -13.44 1.28
N ILE A 42 -5.24 -13.69 0.16
CA ILE A 42 -5.27 -12.79 -1.00
C ILE A 42 -5.84 -11.42 -0.61
N ILE A 43 -7.00 -11.39 0.07
CA ILE A 43 -7.61 -10.15 0.58
C ILE A 43 -6.64 -9.43 1.53
N SER A 44 -6.00 -10.17 2.43
CA SER A 44 -5.03 -9.61 3.39
C SER A 44 -3.82 -8.99 2.67
N LEU A 45 -3.30 -9.63 1.61
CA LEU A 45 -2.25 -9.06 0.77
C LEU A 45 -2.70 -7.78 0.07
N GLY A 46 -3.95 -7.75 -0.42
CA GLY A 46 -4.56 -6.54 -0.98
C GLY A 46 -4.55 -5.38 0.01
N PHE A 47 -4.99 -5.62 1.25
CA PHE A 47 -4.94 -4.62 2.33
C PHE A 47 -3.52 -4.17 2.67
N ILE A 48 -2.57 -5.10 2.82
CA ILE A 48 -1.17 -4.75 3.11
C ILE A 48 -0.61 -3.88 1.98
N THR A 49 -0.89 -4.22 0.73
CA THR A 49 -0.44 -3.47 -0.44
C THR A 49 -1.07 -2.09 -0.50
N TRP A 50 -2.37 -1.98 -0.20
CA TRP A 50 -3.07 -0.70 -0.07
C TRP A 50 -2.37 0.23 0.92
N PHE A 51 -2.13 -0.27 2.14
CA PHE A 51 -1.46 0.51 3.19
C PHE A 51 -0.04 0.93 2.79
N LYS A 52 0.76 0.03 2.21
CA LYS A 52 2.12 0.35 1.74
C LYS A 52 2.09 1.48 0.70
N SER A 53 1.26 1.34 -0.32
CA SER A 53 1.13 2.34 -1.39
C SER A 53 0.65 3.69 -0.84
N MET A 54 -0.32 3.69 0.07
CA MET A 54 -0.81 4.91 0.70
C MET A 54 0.29 5.62 1.51
N LEU A 55 1.07 4.88 2.29
CA LEU A 55 2.20 5.41 3.07
C LEU A 55 3.27 6.04 2.15
N ILE A 56 3.64 5.33 1.09
CA ILE A 56 4.64 5.82 0.11
C ILE A 56 4.13 7.08 -0.59
N LEU A 57 2.92 7.06 -1.12
CA LEU A 57 2.33 8.22 -1.79
C LEU A 57 2.27 9.43 -0.85
N ARG A 58 1.79 9.21 0.38
CA ARG A 58 1.52 10.29 1.31
C ARG A 58 2.79 10.92 1.88
N TYR A 59 3.77 10.11 2.26
CA TYR A 59 4.94 10.56 3.01
C TYR A 59 6.22 10.63 2.17
N TYR A 60 6.46 9.68 1.27
CA TYR A 60 7.67 9.71 0.43
C TYR A 60 7.50 10.54 -0.83
N LEU A 61 6.33 10.44 -1.48
CA LEU A 61 6.00 11.25 -2.66
C LEU A 61 5.27 12.55 -2.30
N ASN A 62 5.13 12.82 -1.00
CA ASN A 62 4.53 14.04 -0.45
C ASN A 62 3.17 14.41 -1.04
N LEU A 63 2.35 13.41 -1.41
CA LEU A 63 1.00 13.62 -1.95
C LEU A 63 0.13 14.41 -0.98
N ALA A 64 0.40 14.32 0.33
CA ALA A 64 -0.27 15.12 1.36
C ALA A 64 -0.17 16.65 1.11
N SER A 65 0.88 17.10 0.43
CA SER A 65 1.07 18.52 0.06
C SER A 65 0.40 18.92 -1.26
N ALA A 66 -0.04 17.94 -2.06
CA ALA A 66 -0.72 18.16 -3.33
C ALA A 66 -2.15 18.70 -3.13
N SER A 67 -2.79 19.15 -4.22
CA SER A 67 -4.17 19.62 -4.15
C SER A 67 -5.12 18.51 -3.65
N ARG A 68 -6.27 18.90 -3.09
CA ARG A 68 -7.31 17.94 -2.68
C ARG A 68 -7.77 17.07 -3.86
N GLY A 69 -7.81 17.63 -5.07
CA GLY A 69 -8.15 16.90 -6.30
C GLY A 69 -7.14 15.79 -6.61
N TRP A 70 -5.84 16.10 -6.57
CA TRP A 70 -4.78 15.11 -6.80
C TRP A 70 -4.76 14.02 -5.73
N ASN A 71 -4.94 14.38 -4.47
CA ASN A 71 -5.06 13.39 -3.38
C ASN A 71 -6.22 12.41 -3.64
N LYS A 72 -7.39 12.93 -4.01
CA LYS A 72 -8.56 12.09 -4.31
C LYS A 72 -8.31 11.21 -5.53
N ALA A 73 -7.79 11.78 -6.62
CA ALA A 73 -7.53 11.06 -7.86
C ALA A 73 -6.56 9.89 -7.65
N PHE A 74 -5.43 10.10 -6.97
CA PHE A 74 -4.47 9.03 -6.70
C PHE A 74 -5.02 7.94 -5.77
N ASN A 75 -5.79 8.30 -4.74
CA ASN A 75 -6.44 7.30 -3.90
C ASN A 75 -7.49 6.50 -4.67
N SER A 76 -8.32 7.14 -5.48
CA SER A 76 -9.30 6.46 -6.32
C SER A 76 -8.62 5.56 -7.36
N TYR A 77 -7.55 6.03 -8.00
CA TYR A 77 -6.75 5.24 -8.93
C TYR A 77 -6.16 4.00 -8.25
N LEU A 78 -5.53 4.17 -7.10
CA LEU A 78 -4.99 3.06 -6.32
C LEU A 78 -6.09 2.02 -6.00
N PHE A 79 -7.31 2.50 -5.71
CA PHE A 79 -8.43 1.64 -5.29
C PHE A 79 -8.91 0.78 -6.45
N VAL A 80 -9.06 1.41 -7.61
CA VAL A 80 -9.43 0.72 -8.85
C VAL A 80 -8.37 -0.32 -9.23
N VAL A 81 -7.09 0.05 -9.22
CA VAL A 81 -6.00 -0.87 -9.60
C VAL A 81 -5.95 -2.07 -8.67
N LEU A 82 -5.99 -1.86 -7.35
CA LEU A 82 -5.96 -2.96 -6.39
C LEU A 82 -7.24 -3.81 -6.44
N GLY A 83 -8.39 -3.19 -6.67
CA GLY A 83 -9.65 -3.89 -6.90
C GLY A 83 -9.58 -4.81 -8.13
N ILE A 84 -9.03 -4.33 -9.25
CA ILE A 84 -8.85 -5.14 -10.47
C ILE A 84 -7.92 -6.31 -10.20
N ILE A 85 -6.75 -6.08 -9.58
CA ILE A 85 -5.79 -7.14 -9.25
C ILE A 85 -6.45 -8.20 -8.36
N MET A 86 -7.22 -7.78 -7.36
CA MET A 86 -7.93 -8.71 -6.48
C MET A 86 -9.01 -9.51 -7.21
N VAL A 87 -9.81 -8.86 -8.05
CA VAL A 87 -10.86 -9.55 -8.83
C VAL A 87 -10.24 -10.61 -9.73
N ILE A 88 -9.13 -10.29 -10.41
CA ILE A 88 -8.40 -11.26 -11.23
C ILE A 88 -7.99 -12.46 -10.37
N PHE A 89 -7.33 -12.23 -9.24
CA PHE A 89 -6.84 -13.31 -8.37
C PHE A 89 -7.95 -14.14 -7.71
N LEU A 90 -9.13 -13.58 -7.48
CA LEU A 90 -10.25 -14.31 -6.87
C LEU A 90 -11.07 -15.10 -7.89
N LEU A 91 -10.91 -14.83 -9.18
CA LEU A 91 -11.59 -15.52 -10.27
C LEU A 91 -10.72 -16.60 -10.93
N THR A 92 -9.42 -16.61 -10.65
CA THR A 92 -8.45 -17.64 -11.07
C THR A 92 -8.27 -18.71 -10.00
#